data_AF-A0A7J6UGX1-F1
#
_entry.id   AF-A0A7J6UGX1-F1
#
_cell.length_a   1.000
_cell.length_b   1.000
_cell.length_c   1.000
_cell.angle_alpha   90.00
_cell.angle_beta   90.00
_cell.angle_gamma   90.00
#
_symmetry.space_group_name_H-M   'P 1'
#
loop_
_entity.id
_entity.type
_entity.pdbx_description
1 polymer ?
#
loop_
_entity_poly.entity_id
_entity_poly.type
_entity_poly.pdbx_seq_one_letter_code
_entity_poly.pdbx_strand_id
1 'polypeptide(L)'
;MVQCMQSNQMEIKKLVYLYVLNYAKTQPELAVLAVNTFMKDAGDPNPLIRALALRTMGCIRLDQICEYLLEPLRRCCRDQDPYVRKTAAICVSKVWEINPEVVEDQGFIEVLRDMTGDRNPVVVANAVASLLELSESKEDPSVLGMNSGMVEKLLGALNECTEWGQVMLLDGIALYEPTSSQDAEGVIERVTARLSHANPAVVMAAVR
;
A
#
# COMPACT_ATOMS: atom_id res chain seq x y z
N MET A 1 -10.49 24.13 17.25
CA MET A 1 -10.07 23.01 16.36
C MET A 1 -8.82 23.36 15.56
N VAL A 2 -8.83 24.43 14.75
CA VAL A 2 -7.66 24.83 13.94
C VAL A 2 -6.38 25.03 14.78
N GLN A 3 -6.49 25.63 15.97
CA GLN A 3 -5.35 25.79 16.89
C GLN A 3 -4.76 24.46 17.41
N CYS A 4 -5.55 23.38 17.44
CA CYS A 4 -5.09 22.06 17.90
C CYS A 4 -4.46 21.22 16.79
N MET A 5 -4.76 21.52 15.51
CA MET A 5 -4.14 20.86 14.34
C MET A 5 -2.64 21.10 14.25
N GLN A 6 -2.20 22.28 14.71
CA GLN A 6 -0.79 22.69 14.74
C GLN A 6 -0.05 22.24 16.00
N SER A 7 -0.70 21.48 16.90
CA SER A 7 -0.04 20.95 18.09
C SER A 7 1.06 19.97 17.70
N ASN A 8 2.22 20.05 18.38
CA ASN A 8 3.31 19.08 18.22
C ASN A 8 3.07 17.78 18.99
N GLN A 9 2.02 17.71 19.80
CA GLN A 9 1.69 16.50 20.56
C GLN A 9 0.95 15.49 19.68
N MET A 10 1.55 14.31 19.52
CA MET A 10 1.05 13.25 18.63
C MET A 10 -0.37 12.79 18.99
N GLU A 11 -0.68 12.71 20.29
CA GLU A 11 -1.99 12.29 20.78
C GLU A 11 -3.10 13.26 20.36
N ILE A 12 -2.83 14.57 20.48
CA ILE A 12 -3.76 15.61 20.03
C ILE A 12 -3.93 15.53 18.51
N LYS A 13 -2.85 15.39 17.74
CA LYS A 13 -2.95 15.23 16.28
C LYS A 13 -3.81 14.03 15.90
N LYS A 14 -3.65 12.87 16.54
CA LYS A 14 -4.47 11.67 16.28
C LYS A 14 -5.96 11.92 16.50
N LEU A 15 -6.33 12.60 17.59
CA LEU A 15 -7.72 12.94 17.89
C LEU A 15 -8.29 13.92 16.87
N VAL A 16 -7.52 14.93 16.48
CA VAL A 16 -7.96 15.92 15.50
C VAL A 16 -8.13 15.28 14.12
N TYR A 17 -7.22 14.40 13.72
CA TYR A 17 -7.31 13.67 12.46
C TYR A 17 -8.54 12.75 12.43
N LEU A 18 -8.79 12.03 13.52
CA LEU A 18 -9.99 11.20 13.66
C LEU A 18 -11.27 12.04 13.56
N TYR A 19 -11.28 13.23 14.16
CA TYR A 19 -12.41 14.15 14.03
C TYR A 19 -12.60 14.56 12.56
N VAL A 20 -11.55 15.01 11.86
CA VAL A 20 -11.65 15.42 10.46
C VAL A 20 -12.18 14.26 9.60
N LEU A 21 -11.69 13.03 9.80
CA LEU A 21 -12.19 11.86 9.08
C LEU A 21 -13.68 11.61 9.28
N ASN A 22 -14.17 11.72 10.52
CA ASN A 22 -15.57 11.48 10.84
C ASN A 22 -16.52 12.54 10.27
N TYR A 23 -16.07 13.80 10.16
CA TYR A 23 -16.90 14.92 9.71
C TYR A 23 -16.64 15.37 8.27
N ALA A 24 -15.61 14.87 7.58
CA ALA A 24 -15.27 15.31 6.22
C ALA A 24 -16.43 15.11 5.21
N LYS A 25 -17.25 14.06 5.38
CA LYS A 25 -18.41 13.82 4.50
C LYS A 25 -19.56 14.78 4.74
N THR A 26 -19.82 15.15 5.99
CA THR A 26 -20.93 16.05 6.36
C THR A 26 -20.54 17.51 6.33
N GLN A 27 -19.25 17.82 6.46
CA GLN A 27 -18.65 19.15 6.46
C GLN A 27 -17.33 19.18 5.66
N PRO A 28 -17.39 19.18 4.32
CA PRO A 28 -16.19 19.15 3.46
C PRO A 28 -15.21 20.31 3.70
N GLU A 29 -15.72 21.48 4.11
CA GLU A 29 -14.91 22.66 4.42
C GLU A 29 -13.87 22.39 5.52
N LEU A 30 -14.17 21.51 6.48
CA LEU A 30 -13.21 21.10 7.51
C LEU A 30 -12.01 20.39 6.92
N ALA A 31 -12.22 19.53 5.92
CA ALA A 31 -11.14 18.82 5.25
C ALA A 31 -10.25 19.81 4.48
N VAL A 32 -10.85 20.78 3.80
CA VAL A 32 -10.13 21.85 3.08
C VAL A 32 -9.27 22.68 4.02
N LEU A 33 -9.80 23.07 5.18
CA LEU A 33 -9.05 23.81 6.21
C LEU A 33 -7.88 23.00 6.78
N ALA A 34 -7.99 21.67 6.77
CA ALA A 34 -6.97 20.76 7.28
C ALA A 34 -5.90 20.37 6.24
N VAL A 35 -6.16 20.51 4.93
CA VAL A 35 -5.24 20.13 3.83
C VAL A 35 -3.83 20.65 4.04
N ASN A 36 -3.69 21.95 4.30
CA ASN A 36 -2.37 22.57 4.48
C ASN A 36 -1.60 21.97 5.67
N THR A 37 -2.33 21.56 6.72
CA THR A 37 -1.72 20.87 7.86
C THR A 37 -1.29 19.46 7.49
N PHE A 38 -2.13 18.71 6.77
CA PHE A 38 -1.76 17.36 6.34
C PHE A 38 -0.56 17.36 5.39
N MET A 39 -0.52 18.28 4.44
CA MET A 39 0.63 18.42 3.52
C MET A 39 1.92 18.74 4.28
N LYS A 40 1.85 19.60 5.30
CA LYS A 40 2.99 19.90 6.16
C LYS A 40 3.42 18.66 6.96
N ASP A 41 2.46 17.97 7.58
CA ASP A 41 2.71 16.79 8.41
C ASP A 41 3.21 15.59 7.58
N ALA A 42 2.85 15.50 6.30
CA ALA A 42 3.39 14.52 5.35
C ALA A 42 4.89 14.72 5.07
N GLY A 43 5.45 15.90 5.37
CA GLY A 43 6.88 16.21 5.32
C GLY A 43 7.57 16.28 6.68
N ASP A 44 6.91 15.86 7.77
CA ASP A 44 7.45 15.95 9.13
C ASP A 44 8.69 15.05 9.32
N PRO A 45 9.69 15.41 10.14
CA PRO A 45 10.83 14.54 10.44
C PRO A 45 10.43 13.18 11.03
N ASN A 46 9.32 13.11 11.76
CA ASN A 46 8.83 11.88 12.37
C ASN A 46 8.05 11.01 11.36
N PRO A 47 8.53 9.79 11.03
CA PRO A 47 7.87 8.91 10.07
C PRO A 47 6.45 8.54 10.47
N LEU A 48 6.16 8.48 11.77
CA LEU A 48 4.82 8.16 12.26
C LEU A 48 3.83 9.30 11.99
N ILE A 49 4.29 10.56 11.99
CA ILE A 49 3.46 11.72 11.65
C ILE A 49 3.22 11.73 10.13
N ARG A 50 4.27 11.49 9.32
CA ARG A 50 4.14 11.41 7.86
C ARG A 50 3.13 10.35 7.43
N ALA A 51 3.29 9.13 7.91
CA ALA A 51 2.38 8.02 7.61
C ALA A 51 0.96 8.29 8.13
N LEU A 52 0.82 8.91 9.30
CA LEU A 52 -0.49 9.28 9.84
C LEU A 52 -1.21 10.30 8.96
N ALA A 53 -0.50 11.34 8.50
CA ALA A 53 -1.04 12.34 7.57
C ALA A 53 -1.46 11.70 6.25
N LEU A 54 -0.57 10.91 5.65
CA LEU A 54 -0.84 10.23 4.38
C LEU A 54 -2.06 9.31 4.45
N ARG A 55 -2.13 8.44 5.47
CA ARG A 55 -3.29 7.56 5.70
C ARG A 55 -4.58 8.34 5.89
N THR A 56 -4.51 9.47 6.57
CA THR A 56 -5.69 10.29 6.87
C THR A 56 -6.21 10.94 5.61
N MET A 57 -5.34 11.56 4.82
CA MET A 57 -5.71 12.13 3.52
C MET A 57 -6.32 11.06 2.60
N GLY A 58 -5.71 9.88 2.48
CA GLY A 58 -6.23 8.79 1.65
C GLY A 58 -7.57 8.20 2.13
N CYS A 59 -7.98 8.43 3.37
CA CYS A 59 -9.30 8.05 3.87
C CYS A 59 -10.37 9.12 3.62
N ILE A 60 -10.00 10.35 3.28
CA ILE A 60 -10.95 11.42 2.97
C ILE A 60 -11.35 11.28 1.50
N ARG A 61 -12.54 10.71 1.27
CA ARG A 61 -13.11 10.48 -0.06
C ARG A 61 -13.71 11.77 -0.64
N LEU A 62 -12.86 12.77 -0.92
CA LEU A 62 -13.20 14.03 -1.58
C LEU A 62 -12.21 14.29 -2.71
N ASP A 63 -12.68 14.54 -3.92
CA ASP A 63 -11.83 14.70 -5.12
C ASP A 63 -10.78 15.80 -4.95
N GLN A 64 -11.17 16.94 -4.35
CA GLN A 64 -10.25 18.04 -4.06
C GLN A 64 -9.08 17.60 -3.18
N ILE A 65 -9.32 16.75 -2.18
CA ILE A 65 -8.27 16.25 -1.28
C ILE A 65 -7.36 15.27 -2.00
N CYS A 66 -7.92 14.49 -2.94
CA CYS A 66 -7.19 13.55 -3.76
C CYS A 66 -6.10 14.26 -4.57
N GLU A 67 -6.39 15.40 -5.20
CA GLU A 67 -5.40 16.19 -5.95
C GLU A 67 -4.23 16.67 -5.06
N TYR A 68 -4.53 17.16 -3.84
CA TYR A 68 -3.49 17.57 -2.89
C TYR A 68 -2.65 16.41 -2.33
N LEU A 69 -3.16 15.18 -2.40
CA LEU A 69 -2.51 13.98 -1.89
C LEU A 69 -1.43 13.45 -2.84
N LEU A 70 -1.55 13.66 -4.15
CA LEU A 70 -0.71 12.99 -5.15
C LEU A 70 0.80 13.25 -4.96
N GLU A 71 1.18 14.50 -4.77
CA GLU A 71 2.60 14.88 -4.58
C GLU A 71 3.19 14.34 -3.25
N PRO A 72 2.53 14.53 -2.09
CA PRO A 72 2.92 13.85 -0.85
C PRO A 72 3.00 12.33 -0.97
N LEU A 73 2.02 11.70 -1.64
CA LEU A 73 1.97 10.26 -1.85
C LEU A 73 3.19 9.76 -2.61
N ARG A 74 3.52 10.40 -3.74
CA ARG A 74 4.69 10.05 -4.55
C ARG A 74 5.99 10.14 -3.76
N ARG A 75 6.13 11.17 -2.92
CA ARG A 75 7.28 11.31 -2.02
C ARG A 75 7.31 10.18 -1.00
N CYS A 76 6.18 9.84 -0.40
CA CYS A 76 6.07 8.79 0.60
C CYS A 76 6.33 7.37 0.04
N CYS A 77 6.04 7.11 -1.24
CA CYS A 77 6.43 5.85 -1.90
C CYS A 77 7.95 5.63 -1.91
N ARG A 78 8.73 6.72 -1.87
CA ARG A 78 10.21 6.70 -1.85
C ARG A 78 10.79 7.16 -0.52
N ASP A 79 10.00 7.11 0.56
CA ASP A 79 10.44 7.53 1.88
C ASP A 79 11.59 6.63 2.40
N GLN A 80 12.43 7.16 3.28
CA GLN A 80 13.51 6.36 3.89
C GLN A 80 12.96 5.31 4.87
N ASP A 81 11.83 5.60 5.51
CA ASP A 81 11.22 4.73 6.51
C ASP A 81 10.24 3.72 5.87
N PRO A 82 10.44 2.40 6.08
CA PRO A 82 9.56 1.38 5.50
C PRO A 82 8.11 1.46 6.00
N TYR A 83 7.86 2.01 7.20
CA TYR A 83 6.51 2.22 7.70
C TYR A 83 5.74 3.24 6.84
N VAL A 84 6.43 4.30 6.38
CA VAL A 84 5.85 5.29 5.49
C VAL A 84 5.64 4.69 4.11
N ARG A 85 6.62 3.98 3.55
CA ARG A 85 6.50 3.33 2.24
C ARG A 85 5.36 2.31 2.18
N LYS A 86 5.23 1.41 3.17
CA LYS A 86 4.09 0.47 3.20
C LYS A 86 2.75 1.19 3.31
N THR A 87 2.70 2.32 4.02
CA THR A 87 1.48 3.13 4.16
C THR A 87 1.14 3.81 2.85
N ALA A 88 2.16 4.26 2.10
CA ALA A 88 2.01 4.83 0.77
C ALA A 88 1.47 3.80 -0.24
N ALA A 89 1.97 2.56 -0.23
CA ALA A 89 1.45 1.49 -1.08
C ALA A 89 -0.07 1.32 -0.93
N ILE A 90 -0.54 1.12 0.31
CA ILE A 90 -1.98 1.01 0.60
C ILE A 90 -2.74 2.28 0.21
N CYS A 91 -2.13 3.45 0.37
CA CYS A 91 -2.77 4.72 0.02
C CYS A 91 -3.00 4.83 -1.49
N VAL A 92 -2.14 4.24 -2.34
CA VAL A 92 -2.37 4.16 -3.79
C VAL A 92 -3.68 3.40 -4.09
N SER A 93 -3.94 2.25 -3.45
CA SER A 93 -5.24 1.56 -3.59
C SER A 93 -6.43 2.44 -3.24
N LYS A 94 -6.32 3.24 -2.18
CA LYS A 94 -7.41 4.14 -1.78
C LYS A 94 -7.65 5.26 -2.78
N VAL A 95 -6.59 5.77 -3.40
CA VAL A 95 -6.70 6.75 -4.49
C VAL A 95 -7.34 6.09 -5.71
N TRP A 96 -6.98 4.84 -6.01
CA TRP A 96 -7.60 4.05 -7.08
C TRP A 96 -9.11 3.90 -6.88
N GLU A 97 -9.58 3.58 -5.66
CA GLU A 97 -11.03 3.51 -5.37
C GLU A 97 -11.78 4.84 -5.63
N ILE A 98 -11.10 5.98 -5.55
CA ILE A 98 -11.70 7.31 -5.74
C ILE A 98 -11.62 7.73 -7.20
N ASN A 99 -10.43 7.64 -7.79
CA ASN A 99 -10.16 8.07 -9.16
C ASN A 99 -9.05 7.19 -9.78
N PRO A 100 -9.43 6.09 -10.48
CA PRO A 100 -8.47 5.22 -11.17
C PRO A 100 -7.65 5.95 -12.24
N GLU A 101 -8.27 6.84 -13.02
CA GLU A 101 -7.61 7.56 -14.12
C GLU A 101 -6.41 8.36 -13.62
N VAL A 102 -6.54 9.04 -12.48
CA VAL A 102 -5.44 9.78 -11.87
C VAL A 102 -4.28 8.86 -11.45
N VAL A 103 -4.56 7.64 -11.00
CA VAL A 103 -3.50 6.68 -10.63
C VAL A 103 -2.71 6.23 -11.87
N GLU A 104 -3.41 6.00 -12.98
CA GLU A 104 -2.81 5.63 -14.27
C GLU A 104 -2.00 6.79 -14.86
N ASP A 105 -2.60 7.98 -14.97
CA ASP A 105 -1.98 9.18 -15.55
C ASP A 105 -0.72 9.61 -14.78
N GLN A 106 -0.74 9.42 -13.46
CA GLN A 106 0.40 9.71 -12.59
C GLN A 106 1.42 8.56 -12.54
N GLY A 107 1.16 7.42 -13.19
CA GLY A 107 2.07 6.29 -13.24
C GLY A 107 2.31 5.63 -11.87
N PHE A 108 1.32 5.64 -10.97
CA PHE A 108 1.43 5.02 -9.66
C PHE A 108 1.46 3.48 -9.72
N ILE A 109 0.92 2.89 -10.79
CA ILE A 109 1.03 1.43 -11.04
C ILE A 109 2.51 1.03 -11.15
N GLU A 110 3.30 1.75 -11.94
CA GLU A 110 4.74 1.47 -12.07
C GLU A 110 5.48 1.72 -10.76
N VAL A 111 5.08 2.74 -9.99
CA VAL A 111 5.63 2.98 -8.66
C VAL A 111 5.37 1.79 -7.72
N LEU A 112 4.17 1.22 -7.74
CA LEU A 112 3.86 0.02 -6.95
C LEU A 112 4.67 -1.19 -7.42
N ARG A 113 4.83 -1.38 -8.74
CA ARG A 113 5.67 -2.45 -9.30
C ARG A 113 7.12 -2.32 -8.85
N ASP A 114 7.69 -1.12 -8.86
CA ASP A 114 9.03 -0.86 -8.34
C ASP A 114 9.14 -1.21 -6.85
N MET A 115 8.09 -0.92 -6.06
CA MET A 115 8.05 -1.23 -4.62
C MET A 115 7.99 -2.74 -4.32
N THR A 116 7.68 -3.59 -5.29
CA THR A 116 7.79 -5.05 -5.12
C THR A 116 9.24 -5.53 -5.03
N GLY A 117 10.20 -4.68 -5.42
CA GLY A 117 11.64 -4.88 -5.22
C GLY A 117 12.20 -4.20 -3.97
N ASP A 118 11.37 -3.77 -3.02
CA ASP A 118 11.84 -3.12 -1.79
C ASP A 118 12.68 -4.05 -0.92
N ARG A 119 13.60 -3.48 -0.15
CA ARG A 119 14.44 -4.22 0.81
C ARG A 119 13.64 -4.72 2.02
N ASN A 120 12.51 -4.11 2.31
CA ASN A 120 11.66 -4.47 3.44
C ASN A 120 10.50 -5.35 2.97
N PRO A 121 10.37 -6.61 3.45
CA PRO A 121 9.35 -7.54 2.99
C PRO A 121 7.92 -7.06 3.29
N VAL A 122 7.72 -6.24 4.34
CA VAL A 122 6.41 -5.67 4.64
C VAL A 122 5.99 -4.65 3.57
N VAL A 123 6.94 -3.87 3.03
CA VAL A 123 6.65 -2.94 1.91
C VAL A 123 6.29 -3.76 0.66
N VAL A 124 7.06 -4.80 0.35
CA VAL A 124 6.81 -5.71 -0.77
C VAL A 124 5.40 -6.32 -0.69
N ALA A 125 5.02 -6.88 0.45
CA ALA A 125 3.70 -7.49 0.63
C ALA A 125 2.55 -6.48 0.47
N ASN A 126 2.71 -5.26 0.98
CA ASN A 126 1.66 -4.23 0.82
C ASN A 126 1.60 -3.68 -0.61
N ALA A 127 2.73 -3.62 -1.33
CA ALA A 127 2.75 -3.26 -2.75
C ALA A 127 2.05 -4.33 -3.60
N VAL A 128 2.33 -5.61 -3.36
CA VAL A 128 1.65 -6.74 -4.02
C VAL A 128 0.15 -6.73 -3.71
N ALA A 129 -0.24 -6.57 -2.44
CA ALA A 129 -1.66 -6.47 -2.07
C ALA A 129 -2.38 -5.33 -2.79
N SER A 130 -1.72 -4.17 -2.92
CA SER A 130 -2.29 -3.02 -3.63
C SER A 130 -2.42 -3.30 -5.13
N LEU A 131 -1.40 -3.90 -5.76
CA LEU A 131 -1.46 -4.29 -7.17
C LEU A 131 -2.53 -5.34 -7.45
N LEU A 132 -2.74 -6.29 -6.54
CA LEU A 132 -3.80 -7.29 -6.64
C LEU A 132 -5.18 -6.63 -6.65
N GLU A 133 -5.45 -5.75 -5.69
CA GLU A 133 -6.69 -4.99 -5.61
C GLU A 133 -6.95 -4.15 -6.87
N LEU A 134 -5.91 -3.50 -7.41
CA LEU A 134 -6.00 -2.77 -8.67
C LEU A 134 -6.30 -3.70 -9.85
N SER A 135 -5.63 -4.86 -9.93
CA SER A 135 -5.82 -5.83 -11.02
C SER A 135 -7.22 -6.45 -11.01
N GLU A 136 -7.75 -6.75 -9.82
CA GLU A 136 -9.12 -7.24 -9.64
C GLU A 136 -10.14 -6.16 -10.02
N SER A 137 -9.93 -4.92 -9.57
CA SER A 137 -10.84 -3.81 -9.88
C SER A 137 -10.88 -3.45 -11.37
N LYS A 138 -9.77 -3.63 -12.10
CA LYS A 138 -9.71 -3.37 -13.55
C LYS A 138 -10.13 -4.58 -14.40
N GLU A 139 -10.27 -5.76 -13.77
CA GLU A 139 -10.39 -7.05 -14.46
C GLU A 139 -9.22 -7.30 -15.46
N ASP A 140 -8.03 -6.79 -15.13
CA ASP A 140 -6.85 -6.82 -15.99
C ASP A 140 -5.63 -7.37 -15.23
N PRO A 141 -5.27 -8.65 -15.43
CA PRO A 141 -4.11 -9.27 -14.79
C PRO A 141 -2.78 -8.60 -15.16
N SER A 142 -2.72 -7.86 -16.27
CA SER A 142 -1.48 -7.20 -16.71
C SER A 142 -1.05 -6.08 -15.77
N VAL A 143 -1.95 -5.55 -14.93
CA VAL A 143 -1.64 -4.53 -13.91
C VAL A 143 -0.57 -5.02 -12.94
N LEU A 144 -0.64 -6.28 -12.51
CA LEU A 144 0.35 -6.86 -11.60
C LEU A 144 1.73 -6.98 -12.27
N GLY A 145 1.76 -7.24 -13.59
CA GLY A 145 3.01 -7.32 -14.38
C GLY A 145 3.92 -8.48 -13.98
N MET A 146 3.32 -9.59 -13.51
CA MET A 146 4.06 -10.75 -13.02
C MET A 146 5.00 -11.31 -14.08
N ASN A 147 6.25 -11.52 -13.68
CA ASN A 147 7.28 -12.16 -14.48
C ASN A 147 8.18 -12.99 -13.56
N SER A 148 9.00 -13.87 -14.14
CA SER A 148 9.88 -14.77 -13.37
C SER A 148 10.78 -14.02 -12.38
N GLY A 149 11.32 -12.87 -12.79
CA GLY A 149 12.18 -12.05 -11.93
C GLY A 149 11.44 -11.40 -10.76
N MET A 150 10.16 -11.05 -10.92
CA MET A 150 9.31 -10.58 -9.82
C MET A 150 8.99 -11.73 -8.86
N VAL A 151 8.61 -12.90 -9.38
CA VAL A 151 8.30 -14.09 -8.58
C VAL A 151 9.50 -14.51 -7.71
N GLU A 152 10.71 -14.51 -8.28
CA GLU A 152 11.92 -14.81 -7.50
C GLU A 152 12.12 -13.86 -6.31
N LYS A 153 11.85 -12.56 -6.50
CA LYS A 153 11.89 -11.56 -5.43
C LYS A 153 10.81 -11.80 -4.38
N LEU A 154 9.58 -12.10 -4.81
CA LEU A 154 8.46 -12.39 -3.89
C LEU A 154 8.73 -13.65 -3.06
N LEU A 155 9.26 -14.71 -3.69
CA LEU A 155 9.66 -15.94 -3.00
C LEU A 155 10.80 -15.70 -2.00
N GLY A 156 11.73 -14.79 -2.31
CA GLY A 156 12.73 -14.33 -1.35
C GLY A 156 12.11 -13.64 -0.14
N ALA A 157 11.19 -12.70 -0.39
CA ALA A 157 10.48 -11.96 0.66
C ALA A 157 9.55 -12.85 1.51
N LEU A 158 9.03 -13.95 0.96
CA LEU A 158 8.10 -14.87 1.62
C LEU A 158 8.67 -15.44 2.93
N ASN A 159 9.99 -15.66 3.00
CA ASN A 159 10.64 -16.20 4.20
C ASN A 159 10.76 -15.20 5.35
N GLU A 160 10.75 -13.90 5.04
CA GLU A 160 10.97 -12.81 5.99
C GLU A 160 9.67 -12.06 6.33
N CYS A 161 8.57 -12.40 5.64
CA CYS A 161 7.27 -11.77 5.82
C CYS A 161 6.50 -12.31 7.03
N THR A 162 5.66 -11.44 7.59
CA THR A 162 4.63 -11.86 8.56
C THR A 162 3.62 -12.80 7.90
N GLU A 163 2.83 -13.53 8.69
CA GLU A 163 1.82 -14.45 8.17
C GLU A 163 0.85 -13.77 7.18
N TRP A 164 0.39 -12.56 7.50
CA TRP A 164 -0.48 -11.76 6.62
C TRP A 164 0.24 -11.37 5.32
N GLY A 165 1.52 -11.01 5.41
CA GLY A 165 2.31 -10.72 4.22
C GLY A 165 2.52 -11.96 3.36
N GLN A 166 2.73 -13.13 3.97
CA GLN A 166 2.86 -14.40 3.23
C GLN A 166 1.59 -14.71 2.43
N VAL A 167 0.40 -14.50 3.01
CA VAL A 167 -0.87 -14.67 2.28
C VAL A 167 -0.92 -13.76 1.04
N MET A 168 -0.64 -12.45 1.21
CA MET A 168 -0.65 -11.48 0.10
C MET A 168 0.35 -11.85 -1.01
N LEU A 169 1.54 -12.30 -0.63
CA LEU A 169 2.57 -12.71 -1.59
C LEU A 169 2.17 -13.99 -2.33
N LEU A 170 1.61 -14.97 -1.63
CA LEU A 170 1.15 -16.23 -2.23
C LEU A 170 -0.03 -15.99 -3.18
N ASP A 171 -1.00 -15.15 -2.81
CA ASP A 171 -2.08 -14.76 -3.71
C ASP A 171 -1.54 -14.08 -4.98
N GLY A 172 -0.48 -13.28 -4.87
CA GLY A 172 0.21 -12.71 -6.03
C GLY A 172 0.93 -13.76 -6.89
N ILE A 173 1.65 -14.68 -6.26
CA ILE A 173 2.36 -15.78 -6.94
C ILE A 173 1.38 -16.71 -7.67
N ALA A 174 0.18 -16.92 -7.13
CA ALA A 174 -0.85 -17.76 -7.75
C ALA A 174 -1.33 -17.22 -9.13
N LEU A 175 -1.15 -15.93 -9.41
CA LEU A 175 -1.46 -15.32 -10.71
C LEU A 175 -0.31 -15.42 -11.72
N TYR A 176 0.84 -15.99 -11.34
CA TYR A 176 1.96 -16.18 -12.25
C TYR A 176 1.77 -17.43 -13.10
N GLU A 177 1.92 -17.29 -14.42
CA GLU A 177 2.00 -18.42 -15.35
C GLU A 177 3.48 -18.79 -15.58
N PRO A 178 3.96 -19.96 -15.11
CA PRO A 178 5.35 -20.37 -15.28
C PRO A 178 5.71 -20.59 -16.75
N THR A 179 6.94 -20.21 -17.11
CA THR A 179 7.41 -20.29 -18.50
C THR A 179 7.88 -21.69 -18.90
N SER A 180 8.24 -22.53 -17.93
CA SER A 180 8.74 -23.88 -18.14
C SER A 180 8.40 -24.81 -16.97
N SER A 181 8.50 -26.12 -17.19
CA SER A 181 8.33 -27.12 -16.10
C SER A 181 9.34 -26.91 -14.97
N GLN A 182 10.57 -26.54 -15.29
CA GLN A 182 11.62 -26.31 -14.31
C GLN A 182 11.35 -25.05 -13.46
N ASP A 183 10.80 -24.00 -14.08
CA ASP A 183 10.35 -22.79 -13.38
C ASP A 183 9.20 -23.11 -12.41
N ALA A 184 8.19 -23.85 -12.87
CA ALA A 184 7.08 -24.30 -12.04
C ALA A 184 7.55 -25.14 -10.84
N GLU A 185 8.42 -26.12 -11.06
CA GLU A 185 9.02 -26.94 -9.99
C GLU A 185 9.76 -26.07 -8.97
N GLY A 186 10.55 -25.10 -9.43
CA GLY A 186 11.29 -24.19 -8.55
C GLY A 186 10.38 -23.32 -7.66
N VAL A 187 9.23 -22.88 -8.17
CA VAL A 187 8.23 -22.15 -7.37
C VAL A 187 7.60 -23.09 -6.34
N ILE A 188 7.14 -24.27 -6.77
CA ILE A 188 6.46 -25.25 -5.91
C ILE A 188 7.36 -25.68 -4.75
N GLU A 189 8.64 -25.97 -5.00
CA GLU A 189 9.58 -26.36 -3.96
C GLU A 189 9.70 -25.31 -2.84
N ARG A 190 9.71 -24.01 -3.20
CA ARG A 190 9.80 -22.92 -2.22
C ARG A 190 8.49 -22.67 -1.49
N VAL A 191 7.35 -22.91 -2.13
CA VAL A 191 6.01 -22.75 -1.53
C VAL A 191 5.66 -23.94 -0.62
N THR A 192 6.17 -25.15 -0.89
CA THR A 192 5.85 -26.38 -0.14
C THR A 192 6.05 -26.23 1.37
N ALA A 193 7.06 -25.48 1.80
CA ALA A 193 7.31 -25.21 3.22
C ALA A 193 6.16 -24.49 3.95
N ARG A 194 5.25 -23.83 3.20
CA ARG A 194 4.09 -23.12 3.74
C ARG A 194 2.91 -24.03 4.06
N LEU A 195 2.89 -25.26 3.56
CA LEU A 195 1.82 -26.22 3.80
C LEU A 195 1.77 -26.72 5.26
N SER A 196 2.87 -26.62 5.99
CA SER A 196 2.96 -26.98 7.41
C SER A 196 2.79 -25.80 8.36
N HIS A 197 2.39 -24.63 7.84
CA HIS A 197 2.25 -23.41 8.62
C HIS A 197 1.06 -23.49 9.59
N ALA A 198 1.20 -22.90 10.79
CA ALA A 198 0.17 -22.94 11.83
C ALA A 198 -1.10 -22.16 11.45
N ASN A 199 -0.94 -21.05 10.74
CA ASN A 199 -2.05 -20.22 10.25
C ASN A 199 -2.69 -20.86 9.00
N PRO A 200 -3.98 -21.27 9.05
CA PRO A 200 -4.65 -21.91 7.92
C PRO A 200 -4.77 -21.01 6.68
N ALA A 201 -4.80 -19.69 6.84
CA ALA A 201 -4.86 -18.77 5.70
C ALA A 201 -3.60 -18.89 4.83
N VAL A 202 -2.43 -19.05 5.46
CA VAL A 202 -1.15 -19.26 4.75
C VAL A 202 -1.17 -20.59 4.01
N VAL A 203 -1.66 -21.65 4.65
CA VAL A 203 -1.78 -22.98 4.03
C VAL A 203 -2.72 -22.94 2.83
N MET A 204 -3.90 -22.32 2.98
CA MET A 204 -4.87 -22.20 1.90
C MET A 204 -4.35 -21.37 0.72
N ALA A 205 -3.63 -20.28 0.99
CA ALA A 205 -2.99 -19.48 -0.05
C ALA A 205 -1.90 -20.27 -0.79
N ALA A 206 -1.16 -21.14 -0.09
CA ALA A 206 -0.12 -21.98 -0.70
C ALA A 206 -0.65 -23.15 -1.54
N VAL A 207 -1.93 -23.52 -1.36
CA VAL A 207 -2.58 -24.61 -2.10
C VAL A 207 -3.19 -24.15 -3.43
N ARG A 208 -3.47 -22.84 -3.56
CA ARG A 208 -3.97 -22.25 -4.80
C ARG A 208 -2.93 -22.31 -5.90
#